data_AF-A0A2S1FX43-F1
#
_entry.id   AF-A0A2S1FX43-F1
#
_cell.length_a   1.000
_cell.length_b   1.000
_cell.length_c   1.000
_cell.angle_alpha   90.00
_cell.angle_beta   90.00
_cell.angle_gamma   90.00
#
_symmetry.space_group_name_H-M   'P 1'
#
loop_
_entity.id
_entity.type
_entity.pdbx_description
1 polymer ?
#
loop_
_entity_poly.entity_id
_entity_poly.type
_entity_poly.pdbx_seq_one_letter_code
_entity_poly.pdbx_strand_id
1 'polypeptide(L)'
;MTKQAKINFIKTDKIVKLENSISTKEQIKIVKEIAKEGESGQQALLKLLTHRLIEKQIEIGYLDGIIFETLRSTEISYIKEELDKFFDEGLIKLDTNLKDDYQPLQQLLISQAFLEADKLTQVLLCKLAGLNEDNKRNWLYFTDISLLPSKDLYIIDKLWRIYSRGKFGFSIQRKIWLTNNCNWEKLWHKIGWKNQGTPCRYPNEFIWDTSAPSGHLPLFNQLRGVQVLSALFQHIVWDQSI
;
A
#
# COMPACT_ATOMS: atom_id res chain seq x y z
N MET A 1 40.03 -11.41 12.86
CA MET A 1 38.87 -11.62 11.97
C MET A 1 39.23 -11.27 10.54
N THR A 2 38.90 -12.10 9.56
CA THR A 2 39.12 -11.80 8.13
C THR A 2 38.18 -10.69 7.66
N LYS A 3 38.56 -9.95 6.60
CA LYS A 3 37.75 -8.88 5.99
C LYS A 3 36.33 -9.37 5.62
N GLN A 4 36.23 -10.60 5.11
CA GLN A 4 34.96 -11.25 4.77
C GLN A 4 34.08 -11.55 6.01
N ALA A 5 34.67 -12.02 7.11
CA ALA A 5 33.94 -12.29 8.34
C ALA A 5 33.37 -11.01 8.96
N LYS A 6 34.10 -9.89 8.86
CA LYS A 6 33.64 -8.58 9.34
C LYS A 6 32.49 -8.03 8.49
N ILE A 7 32.54 -8.22 7.16
CA ILE A 7 31.46 -7.84 6.24
C ILE A 7 30.20 -8.67 6.52
N ASN A 8 30.34 -9.99 6.69
CA ASN A 8 29.21 -10.86 7.00
C ASN A 8 28.57 -10.51 8.36
N PHE A 9 29.37 -10.20 9.39
CA PHE A 9 28.87 -9.80 10.70
C PHE A 9 28.08 -8.48 10.67
N ILE A 10 28.61 -7.43 10.03
CA ILE A 10 27.93 -6.13 9.91
C ILE A 10 26.59 -6.26 9.17
N LYS A 11 26.55 -7.15 8.17
CA LYS A 11 25.34 -7.43 7.39
C LYS A 11 24.27 -8.13 8.24
N THR A 12 24.68 -9.08 9.07
CA THR A 12 23.79 -9.76 10.02
C THR A 12 23.22 -8.78 11.05
N ASP A 13 24.04 -7.88 11.61
CA ASP A 13 23.59 -6.87 12.58
C ASP A 13 22.55 -5.91 11.98
N LYS A 14 22.76 -5.46 10.73
CA LYS A 14 21.80 -4.57 10.05
C LYS A 14 20.47 -5.26 9.77
N ILE A 15 20.48 -6.54 9.41
CA ILE A 15 19.25 -7.33 9.19
C ILE A 15 18.50 -7.53 10.51
N VAL A 16 19.20 -7.90 11.59
CA VAL A 16 18.59 -8.01 12.93
C VAL A 16 17.98 -6.68 13.36
N LYS A 17 18.69 -5.57 13.15
CA LYS A 17 18.16 -4.24 13.45
C LYS A 17 16.92 -3.91 12.61
N LEU A 18 16.92 -4.29 11.34
CA LEU A 18 15.80 -4.06 10.42
C LEU A 18 14.54 -4.79 10.87
N GLU A 19 14.65 -6.07 11.24
CA GLU A 19 13.52 -6.88 11.70
C GLU A 19 12.92 -6.39 13.02
N ASN A 20 13.74 -5.80 13.90
CA ASN A 20 13.29 -5.27 15.18
C ASN A 20 12.76 -3.82 15.10
N SER A 21 12.94 -3.12 13.97
CA SER A 21 12.50 -1.74 13.84
C SER A 21 10.99 -1.66 13.60
N ILE A 22 10.30 -0.91 14.46
CA ILE A 22 8.86 -0.61 14.31
C ILE A 22 8.58 0.60 13.42
N SER A 23 9.60 1.38 13.07
CA SER A 23 9.46 2.63 12.35
C SER A 23 9.70 2.42 10.86
N THR A 24 8.67 2.59 10.04
CA THR A 24 8.78 2.53 8.57
C THR A 24 9.89 3.44 8.04
N LYS A 25 10.07 4.64 8.62
CA LYS A 25 11.13 5.58 8.22
C LYS A 25 12.53 5.00 8.46
N GLU A 26 12.71 4.32 9.59
CA GLU A 26 13.98 3.66 9.91
C GLU A 26 14.20 2.42 9.04
N GLN A 27 13.16 1.60 8.83
CA GLN A 27 13.20 0.46 7.92
C GLN A 27 13.65 0.88 6.50
N ILE A 28 13.03 1.94 5.93
CA ILE A 28 13.43 2.49 4.62
C ILE A 28 14.91 2.89 4.61
N LYS A 29 15.39 3.55 5.67
CA LYS A 29 16.79 3.97 5.79
C LYS A 29 17.72 2.76 5.78
N ILE A 30 17.46 1.76 6.63
CA ILE A 30 18.30 0.57 6.77
C ILE A 30 18.28 -0.27 5.48
N VAL A 31 17.12 -0.48 4.87
CA VAL A 31 17.00 -1.20 3.59
C VAL A 31 17.83 -0.52 2.50
N LYS A 32 17.75 0.81 2.38
CA LYS A 32 18.59 1.58 1.44
C LYS A 32 20.07 1.46 1.74
N GLU A 33 20.47 1.44 3.00
CA GLU A 33 21.88 1.25 3.40
C GLU A 33 22.39 -0.15 3.02
N ILE A 34 21.58 -1.19 3.22
CA ILE A 34 21.95 -2.57 2.83
C ILE A 34 21.99 -2.69 1.30
N ALA A 35 21.01 -2.15 0.57
CA ALA A 35 20.96 -2.22 -0.88
C ALA A 35 22.17 -1.52 -1.56
N LYS A 36 22.74 -0.50 -0.91
CA LYS A 36 23.96 0.20 -1.36
C LYS A 36 25.24 -0.64 -1.24
N GLU A 37 25.21 -1.78 -0.54
CA GLU A 37 26.32 -2.75 -0.48
C GLU A 37 26.42 -3.64 -1.74
N GLY A 38 25.71 -3.27 -2.81
CA GLY A 38 25.72 -3.95 -4.09
C GLY A 38 25.00 -5.29 -4.06
N GLU A 39 25.43 -6.20 -4.94
CA GLU A 39 24.84 -7.53 -5.09
C GLU A 39 24.74 -8.28 -3.77
N SER A 40 25.78 -8.23 -2.95
CA SER A 40 25.80 -8.91 -1.66
C SER A 40 24.67 -8.41 -0.76
N GLY A 41 24.51 -7.11 -0.56
CA GLY A 41 23.48 -6.52 0.28
C GLY A 41 22.07 -6.87 -0.21
N GLN A 42 21.84 -6.71 -1.51
CA GLN A 42 20.55 -7.04 -2.13
C GLN A 42 20.21 -8.53 -2.04
N GLN A 43 21.20 -9.42 -2.15
CA GLN A 43 21.00 -10.86 -1.93
C GLN A 43 20.58 -11.16 -0.49
N ALA A 44 21.06 -10.42 0.53
CA ALA A 44 20.55 -10.60 1.89
C ALA A 44 19.13 -10.09 2.07
N LEU A 45 18.77 -8.98 1.43
CA LEU A 45 17.39 -8.49 1.44
C LEU A 45 16.44 -9.49 0.76
N LEU A 46 16.84 -10.07 -0.36
CA LEU A 46 16.07 -11.12 -1.04
C LEU A 46 15.91 -12.37 -0.17
N LYS A 47 16.99 -12.82 0.48
CA LYS A 47 16.94 -13.94 1.44
C LYS A 47 16.03 -13.64 2.62
N LEU A 48 16.08 -12.42 3.15
CA LEU A 48 15.18 -11.99 4.22
C LEU A 48 13.72 -12.04 3.76
N LEU A 49 13.40 -11.47 2.59
CA LEU A 49 12.05 -11.44 2.05
C LEU A 49 11.50 -12.84 1.81
N THR A 50 12.27 -13.71 1.16
CA THR A 50 11.88 -15.10 0.88
C THR A 50 11.76 -15.93 2.15
N HIS A 51 12.69 -15.80 3.10
CA HIS A 51 12.59 -16.46 4.40
C HIS A 51 11.30 -16.07 5.13
N ARG A 52 10.97 -14.78 5.17
CA ARG A 52 9.78 -14.27 5.86
C ARG A 52 8.49 -14.74 5.20
N LEU A 53 8.36 -14.60 3.88
CA LEU A 53 7.09 -14.83 3.18
C LEU A 53 6.89 -16.26 2.68
N ILE A 54 7.96 -16.95 2.27
CA ILE A 54 7.88 -18.29 1.69
C ILE A 54 8.14 -19.36 2.75
N GLU A 55 9.25 -19.25 3.49
CA GLU A 55 9.63 -20.28 4.47
C GLU A 55 8.82 -20.19 5.77
N LYS A 56 8.63 -18.97 6.29
CA LYS A 56 7.93 -18.73 7.55
C LYS A 56 6.45 -18.38 7.39
N GLN A 57 6.00 -18.07 6.17
CA GLN A 57 4.62 -17.67 5.88
C GLN A 57 4.11 -16.55 6.80
N ILE A 58 4.99 -15.61 7.13
CA ILE A 58 4.65 -14.44 7.94
C ILE A 58 3.68 -13.57 7.15
N GLU A 59 2.71 -12.96 7.83
CA GLU A 59 1.81 -11.99 7.21
C GLU A 59 2.62 -10.82 6.63
N ILE A 60 2.34 -10.49 5.36
CA ILE A 60 3.01 -9.40 4.63
C ILE A 60 2.83 -8.08 5.39
N GLY A 61 3.96 -7.49 5.77
CA GLY A 61 4.03 -6.17 6.40
C GLY A 61 4.66 -5.11 5.49
N TYR A 62 4.78 -3.89 6.03
CA TYR A 62 5.37 -2.76 5.30
C TYR A 62 6.84 -2.96 4.97
N LEU A 63 7.58 -3.66 5.85
CA LEU A 63 8.97 -4.03 5.61
C LEU A 63 9.11 -4.81 4.30
N ASP A 64 8.24 -5.79 4.09
CA ASP A 64 8.29 -6.66 2.92
C ASP A 64 8.03 -5.86 1.64
N GLY A 65 7.06 -4.94 1.67
CA GLY A 65 6.81 -3.97 0.59
C GLY A 65 8.03 -3.07 0.29
N ILE A 66 8.70 -2.56 1.33
CA ILE A 66 9.91 -1.72 1.18
C ILE A 66 11.07 -2.50 0.56
N ILE A 67 11.29 -3.74 1.02
CA ILE A 67 12.34 -4.62 0.49
C ILE A 67 12.05 -4.93 -0.98
N PHE A 68 10.82 -5.35 -1.28
CA PHE A 68 10.39 -5.68 -2.64
C PHE A 68 10.56 -4.50 -3.60
N GLU A 69 10.06 -3.31 -3.22
CA GLU A 69 10.22 -2.10 -4.02
C GLU A 69 11.70 -1.81 -4.32
N THR A 70 12.56 -1.92 -3.30
CA THR A 70 14.00 -1.67 -3.42
C THR A 70 14.68 -2.68 -4.36
N LEU A 71 14.31 -3.96 -4.27
CA LEU A 71 14.85 -5.01 -5.12
C LEU A 71 14.32 -4.90 -6.56
N ARG A 72 13.06 -4.52 -6.74
CA ARG A 72 12.46 -4.35 -8.07
C ARG A 72 13.11 -3.22 -8.86
N SER A 73 13.54 -2.15 -8.17
CA SER A 73 14.25 -1.01 -8.77
C SER A 73 15.76 -1.22 -8.95
N THR A 74 16.30 -2.42 -8.71
CA THR A 74 17.73 -2.67 -8.89
C THR A 74 18.15 -2.61 -10.35
N GLU A 75 19.45 -2.54 -10.65
CA GLU A 75 19.99 -2.77 -12.00
C GLU A 75 20.73 -4.12 -12.10
N ILE A 76 20.75 -4.91 -11.02
CA ILE A 76 21.43 -6.21 -10.96
C ILE A 76 20.49 -7.29 -11.50
N SER A 77 20.74 -7.76 -12.73
CA SER A 77 19.86 -8.73 -13.43
C SER A 77 19.59 -10.00 -12.63
N TYR A 78 20.63 -10.60 -12.02
CA TYR A 78 20.48 -11.80 -11.19
C TYR A 78 19.47 -11.59 -10.04
N ILE A 79 19.48 -10.43 -9.38
CA ILE A 79 18.54 -10.13 -8.29
C ILE A 79 17.11 -9.98 -8.82
N LYS A 80 16.92 -9.37 -10.00
CA LYS A 80 15.59 -9.28 -10.64
C LYS A 80 15.05 -10.65 -11.00
N GLU A 81 15.86 -11.46 -11.67
CA GLU A 81 15.48 -12.82 -12.08
C GLU A 81 15.13 -13.68 -10.87
N GLU A 82 15.92 -13.63 -9.81
CA GLU A 82 15.62 -14.37 -8.58
C GLU A 82 14.38 -13.84 -7.85
N LEU A 83 14.13 -12.53 -7.84
CA LEU A 83 12.92 -11.95 -7.28
C LEU A 83 11.67 -12.43 -8.04
N ASP A 84 11.73 -12.38 -9.38
CA ASP A 84 10.62 -12.71 -10.26
C ASP A 84 10.27 -14.21 -10.19
N LYS A 85 11.21 -15.11 -9.83
CA LYS A 85 10.90 -16.53 -9.56
C LYS A 85 9.88 -16.75 -8.43
N PHE A 86 9.80 -15.83 -7.48
CA PHE A 86 8.92 -15.95 -6.32
C PHE A 86 7.76 -14.95 -6.32
N PHE A 87 7.92 -13.81 -6.99
CA PHE A 87 7.05 -12.64 -6.87
C PHE A 87 6.83 -11.93 -8.22
N ASP A 88 6.79 -12.66 -9.33
CA ASP A 88 6.47 -12.16 -10.67
C ASP A 88 5.16 -11.36 -10.72
N GLU A 89 4.14 -11.84 -10.01
CA GLU A 89 2.84 -11.19 -9.89
C GLU A 89 2.75 -10.18 -8.74
N GLY A 90 3.82 -10.00 -7.97
CA GLY A 90 3.85 -9.14 -6.77
C GLY A 90 3.92 -9.93 -5.46
N LEU A 91 3.70 -9.22 -4.36
CA LEU A 91 3.83 -9.77 -3.00
C LEU A 91 2.52 -10.40 -2.53
N ILE A 92 1.39 -9.80 -2.89
CA ILE A 92 0.09 -10.23 -2.39
C ILE A 92 -0.48 -11.24 -3.38
N LYS A 93 -0.54 -12.50 -2.94
CA LYS A 93 -1.25 -13.55 -3.66
C LYS A 93 -2.74 -13.28 -3.59
N LEU A 94 -3.35 -13.03 -4.75
CA LEU A 94 -4.76 -12.72 -4.87
C LEU A 94 -5.57 -14.03 -4.82
N ASP A 95 -6.53 -14.11 -3.89
CA ASP A 95 -7.38 -15.28 -3.70
C ASP A 95 -8.38 -15.42 -4.87
N THR A 96 -8.50 -16.63 -5.40
CA THR A 96 -9.53 -17.01 -6.40
C THR A 96 -10.97 -16.77 -5.94
N ASN A 97 -11.23 -16.63 -4.64
CA ASN A 97 -12.56 -16.35 -4.08
C ASN A 97 -12.96 -14.87 -4.11
N LEU A 98 -12.07 -13.99 -4.56
CA LEU A 98 -12.37 -12.57 -4.75
C LEU A 98 -13.39 -12.39 -5.87
N LYS A 99 -14.18 -11.31 -5.78
CA LYS A 99 -15.24 -11.00 -6.76
C LYS A 99 -14.70 -10.34 -8.02
N ASP A 100 -13.47 -9.85 -7.99
CA ASP A 100 -12.80 -9.21 -9.12
C ASP A 100 -11.32 -9.57 -9.20
N ASP A 101 -10.71 -9.25 -10.35
CA ASP A 101 -9.28 -9.33 -10.55
C ASP A 101 -8.59 -8.04 -10.09
N TYR A 102 -7.75 -8.15 -9.06
CA TYR A 102 -6.97 -7.03 -8.52
C TYR A 102 -5.54 -6.99 -9.03
N GLN A 103 -5.15 -7.90 -9.92
CA GLN A 103 -3.80 -7.95 -10.45
C GLN A 103 -3.43 -6.67 -11.21
N PRO A 104 -4.31 -6.06 -12.01
CA PRO A 104 -4.04 -4.76 -12.63
C PRO A 104 -3.80 -3.65 -11.59
N LEU A 105 -4.55 -3.65 -10.48
CA LEU A 105 -4.34 -2.68 -9.40
C LEU A 105 -3.00 -2.90 -8.69
N GLN A 106 -2.65 -4.16 -8.41
CA GLN A 106 -1.36 -4.53 -7.84
C GLN A 106 -0.20 -4.06 -8.73
N GLN A 107 -0.27 -4.30 -10.04
CA GLN A 107 0.77 -3.88 -10.99
C GLN A 107 0.94 -2.35 -11.04
N LEU A 108 -0.16 -1.59 -11.09
CA LEU A 108 -0.10 -0.11 -11.08
C LEU A 108 0.52 0.42 -9.78
N LEU A 109 0.22 -0.20 -8.65
CA LEU A 109 0.80 0.19 -7.36
C LEU A 109 2.27 -0.19 -7.26
N ILE A 110 2.68 -1.37 -7.76
CA ILE A 110 4.10 -1.78 -7.86
C ILE A 110 4.89 -0.77 -8.70
N SER A 111 4.33 -0.32 -9.83
CA SER A 111 4.97 0.67 -10.70
C SER A 111 4.84 2.11 -10.22
N GLN A 112 4.25 2.34 -9.03
CA GLN A 112 3.98 3.67 -8.46
C GLN A 112 3.14 4.59 -9.38
N ALA A 113 2.31 4.00 -10.24
CA ALA A 113 1.34 4.71 -11.08
C ALA A 113 0.09 5.05 -10.25
N PHE A 114 0.25 5.90 -9.24
CA PHE A 114 -0.78 6.13 -8.22
C PHE A 114 -2.04 6.82 -8.75
N LEU A 115 -1.93 7.66 -9.78
CA LEU A 115 -3.09 8.30 -10.42
C LEU A 115 -3.96 7.26 -11.13
N GLU A 116 -3.34 6.35 -11.86
CA GLU A 116 -4.00 5.26 -12.57
C GLU A 116 -4.58 4.25 -11.59
N ALA A 117 -3.84 3.91 -10.52
CA ALA A 117 -4.31 3.04 -9.45
C ALA A 117 -5.53 3.63 -8.74
N ASP A 118 -5.56 4.95 -8.51
CA ASP A 118 -6.70 5.65 -7.91
C ASP A 118 -7.95 5.57 -8.80
N LYS A 119 -7.80 5.86 -10.10
CA LYS A 119 -8.89 5.72 -11.08
C LYS A 119 -9.43 4.29 -11.11
N LEU A 120 -8.54 3.30 -11.19
CA LEU A 120 -8.92 1.89 -11.20
C LEU A 120 -9.62 1.48 -9.89
N THR A 121 -9.15 1.98 -8.76
CA THR A 121 -9.80 1.74 -7.46
C THR A 121 -11.26 2.23 -7.46
N GLN A 122 -11.56 3.40 -8.02
CA GLN A 122 -12.95 3.89 -8.13
C GLN A 122 -13.81 2.97 -9.01
N VAL A 123 -13.26 2.49 -10.13
CA VAL A 123 -13.96 1.56 -11.04
C VAL A 123 -14.26 0.24 -10.33
N LEU A 124 -13.27 -0.33 -9.63
CA LEU A 124 -13.43 -1.57 -8.87
C LEU A 124 -14.49 -1.43 -7.78
N LEU A 125 -14.48 -0.32 -7.02
CA LEU A 125 -15.49 -0.09 -5.98
C LEU A 125 -16.91 0.05 -6.57
N CYS A 126 -17.06 0.71 -7.72
CA CYS A 126 -18.34 0.76 -8.41
C CYS A 126 -18.81 -0.63 -8.85
N LYS A 127 -17.92 -1.41 -9.47
CA LYS A 127 -18.20 -2.77 -9.94
C LYS A 127 -18.59 -3.71 -8.79
N LEU A 128 -17.89 -3.64 -7.66
CA LEU A 128 -18.20 -4.42 -6.46
C LEU A 128 -19.56 -4.09 -5.85
N ALA A 129 -20.01 -2.84 -5.98
CA ALA A 129 -21.35 -2.43 -5.57
C ALA A 129 -22.45 -2.80 -6.58
N GLY A 130 -22.10 -3.53 -7.65
CA GLY A 130 -23.03 -3.93 -8.70
C GLY A 130 -23.32 -2.83 -9.73
N LEU A 131 -22.47 -1.79 -9.81
CA LEU A 131 -22.56 -0.79 -10.88
C LEU A 131 -21.74 -1.25 -12.10
N ASN A 132 -22.37 -1.38 -13.25
CA ASN A 132 -21.79 -1.78 -14.53
C ASN A 132 -22.07 -0.74 -15.63
N GLU A 133 -21.73 -1.06 -16.88
CA GLU A 133 -21.90 -0.17 -18.05
C GLU A 133 -23.36 0.25 -18.31
N ASP A 134 -24.34 -0.54 -17.86
CA ASP A 134 -25.76 -0.21 -18.00
C ASP A 134 -26.24 0.83 -16.96
N ASN A 135 -25.44 1.08 -15.92
CA ASN A 135 -25.76 2.08 -14.92
C ASN A 135 -25.42 3.49 -15.42
N LYS A 136 -26.35 4.42 -15.23
CA LYS A 136 -26.19 5.85 -15.60
C LYS A 136 -25.17 6.61 -14.72
N ARG A 137 -24.44 5.95 -13.82
CA ARG A 137 -23.52 6.60 -12.87
C ARG A 137 -22.25 5.78 -12.62
N ASN A 138 -21.16 6.50 -12.43
CA ASN A 138 -19.83 6.00 -12.08
C ASN A 138 -19.38 6.49 -10.69
N TRP A 139 -20.33 6.68 -9.76
CA TRP A 139 -20.08 7.06 -8.37
C TRP A 139 -20.99 6.28 -7.43
N LEU A 140 -20.55 6.12 -6.18
CA LEU A 140 -21.27 5.42 -5.13
C LEU A 140 -22.13 6.38 -4.27
N TYR A 141 -23.26 5.88 -3.80
CA TYR A 141 -24.04 6.40 -2.68
C TYR A 141 -23.61 5.69 -1.41
N PHE A 142 -23.94 6.24 -0.25
CA PHE A 142 -23.55 5.64 1.03
C PHE A 142 -24.21 4.25 1.24
N THR A 143 -25.39 4.02 0.67
CA THR A 143 -26.08 2.71 0.68
C THR A 143 -25.38 1.66 -0.17
N ASP A 144 -24.60 2.07 -1.18
CA ASP A 144 -23.86 1.13 -2.00
C ASP A 144 -22.67 0.54 -1.24
N ILE A 145 -22.15 1.28 -0.25
CA ILE A 145 -20.99 0.84 0.56
C ILE A 145 -21.29 -0.43 1.34
N SER A 146 -22.53 -0.63 1.81
CA SER A 146 -22.90 -1.86 2.52
C SER A 146 -22.95 -3.09 1.61
N LEU A 147 -22.91 -2.91 0.29
CA LEU A 147 -22.87 -4.01 -0.69
C LEU A 147 -21.44 -4.48 -0.98
N LEU A 148 -20.42 -3.69 -0.60
CA LEU A 148 -19.03 -4.02 -0.86
C LEU A 148 -18.63 -5.26 -0.06
N PRO A 149 -18.13 -6.33 -0.70
CA PRO A 149 -17.66 -7.50 0.03
C PRO A 149 -16.43 -7.15 0.89
N SER A 150 -16.41 -7.58 2.15
CA SER A 150 -15.31 -7.26 3.07
C SER A 150 -13.95 -7.76 2.58
N LYS A 151 -13.88 -8.96 2.00
CA LYS A 151 -12.61 -9.53 1.50
C LYS A 151 -11.99 -8.65 0.41
N ASP A 152 -12.80 -8.26 -0.57
CA ASP A 152 -12.42 -7.41 -1.69
C ASP A 152 -11.99 -6.02 -1.24
N LEU A 153 -12.76 -5.38 -0.36
CA LEU A 153 -12.40 -4.08 0.20
C LEU A 153 -11.11 -4.14 1.04
N TYR A 154 -10.91 -5.22 1.79
CA TYR A 154 -9.67 -5.46 2.53
C TYR A 154 -8.47 -5.61 1.59
N ILE A 155 -8.61 -6.35 0.49
CA ILE A 155 -7.52 -6.53 -0.49
C ILE A 155 -7.15 -5.20 -1.17
N ILE A 156 -8.13 -4.39 -1.57
CA ILE A 156 -7.87 -3.05 -2.08
C ILE A 156 -7.06 -2.22 -1.06
N ASP A 157 -7.49 -2.18 0.20
CA ASP A 157 -6.77 -1.46 1.25
C ASP A 157 -5.35 -2.00 1.50
N LYS A 158 -5.19 -3.33 1.53
CA LYS A 158 -3.91 -4.01 1.75
C LYS A 158 -2.92 -3.69 0.63
N LEU A 159 -3.36 -3.75 -0.63
CA LEU A 159 -2.54 -3.37 -1.79
C LEU A 159 -2.02 -1.93 -1.65
N TRP A 160 -2.93 -0.98 -1.39
CA TRP A 160 -2.55 0.43 -1.20
C TRP A 160 -1.56 0.62 -0.06
N ARG A 161 -1.74 -0.09 1.06
CA ARG A 161 -0.83 0.00 2.21
C ARG A 161 0.55 -0.58 1.93
N ILE A 162 0.62 -1.79 1.38
CA ILE A 162 1.90 -2.47 1.14
C ILE A 162 2.75 -1.68 0.15
N TYR A 163 2.17 -1.22 -0.96
CA TYR A 163 2.90 -0.56 -2.04
C TYR A 163 3.07 0.96 -1.86
N SER A 164 2.57 1.53 -0.76
CA SER A 164 2.81 2.92 -0.38
C SER A 164 3.71 3.06 0.86
N ARG A 165 4.36 1.96 1.29
CA ARG A 165 5.15 1.91 2.53
C ARG A 165 4.29 2.28 3.75
N GLY A 166 3.02 1.86 3.75
CA GLY A 166 2.05 2.13 4.80
C GLY A 166 1.52 3.57 4.85
N LYS A 167 1.68 4.37 3.79
CA LYS A 167 1.18 5.75 3.76
C LYS A 167 -0.28 5.86 3.32
N PHE A 168 -0.72 5.03 2.38
CA PHE A 168 -2.01 5.13 1.71
C PHE A 168 -2.93 3.95 2.07
N GLY A 169 -4.22 4.13 1.87
CA GLY A 169 -5.26 3.15 2.20
C GLY A 169 -6.42 3.77 2.99
N PHE A 170 -7.62 3.21 2.82
CA PHE A 170 -8.82 3.65 3.51
C PHE A 170 -8.72 3.40 5.02
N SER A 171 -8.06 2.32 5.46
CA SER A 171 -7.84 2.08 6.89
C SER A 171 -6.88 3.10 7.50
N ILE A 172 -5.92 3.63 6.73
CA ILE A 172 -5.05 4.72 7.16
C ILE A 172 -5.85 6.01 7.33
N GLN A 173 -6.70 6.34 6.35
CA GLN A 173 -7.60 7.50 6.44
C GLN A 173 -8.57 7.37 7.62
N ARG A 174 -9.20 6.20 7.81
CA ARG A 174 -10.06 5.90 8.95
C ARG A 174 -9.34 6.11 10.27
N LYS A 175 -8.10 5.60 10.42
CA LYS A 175 -7.30 5.78 11.63
C LYS A 175 -7.04 7.26 11.91
N ILE A 176 -6.71 8.05 10.88
CA ILE A 176 -6.52 9.50 11.03
C ILE A 176 -7.83 10.17 11.44
N TRP A 177 -8.96 9.78 10.85
CA TRP A 177 -10.28 10.32 11.18
C TRP A 177 -10.67 10.03 12.64
N LEU A 178 -10.56 8.77 13.08
CA LEU A 178 -10.88 8.35 14.45
C LEU A 178 -10.00 9.04 15.50
N THR A 179 -8.70 9.11 15.27
CA THR A 179 -7.75 9.80 16.18
C THR A 179 -7.97 11.31 16.26
N ASN A 180 -8.78 11.87 15.36
CA ASN A 180 -9.18 13.28 15.36
C ASN A 180 -10.65 13.47 15.76
N ASN A 181 -11.20 12.55 16.57
CA ASN A 181 -12.57 12.59 17.09
C ASN A 181 -13.61 12.70 15.97
N CYS A 182 -13.39 11.96 14.87
CA CYS A 182 -14.26 11.94 13.71
C CYS A 182 -14.47 13.31 13.03
N ASN A 183 -13.52 14.24 13.20
CA ASN A 183 -13.60 15.58 12.63
C ASN A 183 -13.12 15.61 11.17
N TRP A 184 -14.05 15.84 10.24
CA TRP A 184 -13.79 15.88 8.80
C TRP A 184 -12.82 16.99 8.38
N GLU A 185 -12.96 18.20 8.91
CA GLU A 185 -12.07 19.32 8.58
C GLU A 185 -10.61 19.02 8.96
N LYS A 186 -10.39 18.43 10.14
CA LYS A 186 -9.06 17.97 10.57
C LYS A 186 -8.53 16.86 9.67
N LEU A 187 -9.39 15.92 9.24
CA LEU A 187 -9.00 14.87 8.30
C LEU A 187 -8.52 15.48 6.98
N TRP A 188 -9.30 16.37 6.34
CA TRP A 188 -8.97 16.98 5.06
C TRP A 188 -7.63 17.71 5.06
N HIS A 189 -7.34 18.44 6.13
CA HIS A 189 -6.04 19.09 6.30
C HIS A 189 -4.91 18.08 6.50
N LYS A 190 -5.11 17.03 7.31
CA LYS A 190 -4.06 16.04 7.59
C LYS A 190 -3.71 15.17 6.39
N ILE A 191 -4.71 14.78 5.59
CA ILE A 191 -4.49 13.96 4.39
C ILE A 191 -4.19 14.80 3.15
N GLY A 192 -4.23 16.13 3.24
CA GLY A 192 -3.88 17.03 2.14
C GLY A 192 -4.95 17.15 1.05
N TRP A 193 -6.23 17.01 1.40
CA TRP A 193 -7.36 17.27 0.47
C TRP A 193 -7.85 18.72 0.54
N LYS A 194 -7.36 19.50 1.49
CA LYS A 194 -7.51 20.95 1.54
C LYS A 194 -6.16 21.63 1.71
N ASN A 195 -5.89 22.62 0.86
CA ASN A 195 -4.75 23.52 0.99
C ASN A 195 -5.25 24.88 1.48
N GLN A 196 -4.78 25.33 2.65
CA GLN A 196 -5.18 26.61 3.27
C GLN A 196 -6.71 26.82 3.31
N GLY A 197 -7.47 25.75 3.56
CA GLY A 197 -8.94 25.77 3.65
C GLY A 197 -9.66 25.59 2.31
N THR A 198 -8.95 25.64 1.19
CA THR A 198 -9.50 25.43 -0.15
C THR A 198 -9.40 23.95 -0.55
N PRO A 199 -10.48 23.29 -1.00
CA PRO A 199 -10.43 21.93 -1.52
C PRO A 199 -9.51 21.81 -2.74
N CYS A 200 -8.69 20.77 -2.78
CA CYS A 200 -7.80 20.50 -3.91
C CYS A 200 -8.61 20.12 -5.17
N ARG A 201 -8.18 20.62 -6.33
CA ARG A 201 -8.76 20.31 -7.65
C ARG A 201 -8.12 19.08 -8.28
N TYR A 202 -8.97 18.13 -8.67
CA TYR A 202 -8.55 16.94 -9.38
C TYR A 202 -8.18 17.23 -10.85
N PRO A 203 -7.15 16.57 -11.42
CA PRO A 203 -6.16 15.73 -10.74
C PRO A 203 -4.93 16.52 -10.25
N ASN A 204 -4.76 17.76 -10.72
CA ASN A 204 -3.46 18.44 -10.71
C ASN A 204 -3.01 18.98 -9.34
N GLU A 205 -3.93 19.19 -8.39
CA GLU A 205 -3.59 19.69 -7.05
C GLU A 205 -3.40 18.56 -6.02
N PHE A 206 -3.50 17.30 -6.46
CA PHE A 206 -3.18 16.13 -5.65
C PHE A 206 -1.74 15.66 -5.93
N ILE A 207 -1.15 14.97 -4.95
CA ILE A 207 0.24 14.48 -5.01
C ILE A 207 0.20 12.97 -5.28
N TRP A 208 0.66 12.56 -6.45
CA TRP A 208 0.57 11.20 -6.96
C TRP A 208 1.84 10.38 -6.72
N ASP A 209 2.49 10.58 -5.58
CA ASP A 209 3.70 9.86 -5.18
C ASP A 209 3.82 9.73 -3.65
N THR A 210 4.82 8.99 -3.18
CA THR A 210 5.02 8.71 -1.75
C THR A 210 5.51 9.91 -0.92
N SER A 211 5.68 11.10 -1.49
CA SER A 211 5.91 12.35 -0.75
C SER A 211 4.62 12.89 -0.12
N ALA A 212 3.44 12.51 -0.65
CA ALA A 212 2.14 12.96 -0.17
C ALA A 212 1.89 12.62 1.32
N PRO A 213 1.01 13.35 2.03
CA PRO A 213 0.66 13.03 3.42
C PRO A 213 0.12 11.61 3.60
N SER A 214 0.25 11.05 4.81
CA SER A 214 -0.41 9.78 5.13
C SER A 214 -1.93 9.92 4.96
N GLY A 215 -2.56 8.93 4.34
CA GLY A 215 -3.98 8.91 3.99
C GLY A 215 -4.34 9.71 2.74
N HIS A 216 -3.37 10.31 2.02
CA HIS A 216 -3.69 11.13 0.85
C HIS A 216 -4.47 10.36 -0.23
N LEU A 217 -4.12 9.10 -0.45
CA LEU A 217 -4.76 8.19 -1.41
C LEU A 217 -5.29 6.93 -0.73
N PRO A 218 -6.28 6.24 -1.31
CA PRO A 218 -7.04 6.60 -2.52
C PRO A 218 -7.98 7.79 -2.27
N LEU A 219 -8.37 8.49 -3.32
CA LEU A 219 -9.33 9.58 -3.24
C LEU A 219 -10.76 9.07 -3.08
N PHE A 220 -11.62 9.91 -2.52
CA PHE A 220 -13.06 9.71 -2.57
C PHE A 220 -13.72 11.07 -2.79
N ASN A 221 -14.56 11.18 -3.82
CA ASN A 221 -15.10 12.48 -4.23
C ASN A 221 -16.03 13.08 -3.16
N GLN A 222 -15.67 14.27 -2.64
CA GLN A 222 -16.43 14.98 -1.60
C GLN A 222 -17.46 15.97 -2.15
N LEU A 223 -17.63 16.11 -3.47
CA LEU A 223 -18.63 17.01 -4.08
C LEU A 223 -20.08 16.67 -3.69
N ARG A 224 -20.33 15.44 -3.22
CA ARG A 224 -21.64 14.95 -2.76
C ARG A 224 -21.72 14.80 -1.23
N GLY A 225 -20.79 15.41 -0.50
CA GLY A 225 -20.70 15.33 0.95
C GLY A 225 -19.99 14.08 1.46
N VAL A 226 -19.96 13.93 2.79
CA VAL A 226 -19.10 12.97 3.49
C VAL A 226 -19.73 11.59 3.72
N GLN A 227 -21.01 11.41 3.41
CA GLN A 227 -21.78 10.23 3.80
C GLN A 227 -21.18 8.93 3.24
N VAL A 228 -20.69 8.96 1.99
CA VAL A 228 -20.11 7.77 1.35
C VAL A 228 -18.80 7.37 2.04
N LEU A 229 -17.91 8.34 2.29
CA LEU A 229 -16.66 8.06 2.99
C LEU A 229 -16.89 7.70 4.46
N SER A 230 -17.90 8.29 5.10
CA SER A 230 -18.33 7.92 6.45
C SER A 230 -18.80 6.48 6.52
N ALA A 231 -19.65 6.05 5.58
CA ALA A 231 -20.09 4.66 5.49
C ALA A 231 -18.90 3.74 5.21
N LEU A 232 -17.96 4.17 4.36
CA LEU A 232 -16.75 3.39 4.09
C LEU A 232 -15.93 3.20 5.35
N PHE A 233 -15.67 4.26 6.13
CA PHE A 233 -14.92 4.15 7.39
C PHE A 233 -15.64 3.38 8.50
N GLN A 234 -16.95 3.21 8.39
CA GLN A 234 -17.77 2.42 9.33
C GLN A 234 -18.01 0.99 8.83
N HIS A 235 -17.47 0.62 7.66
CA HIS A 235 -17.62 -0.71 7.12
C HIS A 235 -17.01 -1.77 8.04
N ILE A 236 -17.70 -2.90 8.22
CA ILE A 236 -17.34 -3.95 9.20
C ILE A 236 -15.96 -4.58 8.96
N VAL A 237 -15.44 -4.46 7.74
CA VAL A 237 -14.09 -4.94 7.37
C VAL A 237 -12.99 -4.40 8.29
N TRP A 238 -13.15 -3.18 8.84
CA TRP A 238 -12.11 -2.56 9.67
C TRP A 238 -12.10 -3.05 11.12
N ASP A 239 -13.15 -3.74 11.55
CA ASP A 239 -13.28 -4.28 12.90
C ASP A 239 -12.93 -5.77 12.96
N GLN A 240 -12.70 -6.38 11.79
CA GLN A 240 -12.18 -7.73 11.68
C GLN A 240 -10.66 -7.69 11.83
N SER A 241 -10.14 -8.33 12.88
CA SER A 241 -8.78 -8.84 12.89
C SER A 241 -8.71 -10.02 11.90
N ILE A 242 -8.59 -9.71 10.62
CA ILE A 242 -8.24 -10.68 9.57
C ILE A 242 -6.74 -10.94 9.66
#